data_AF-A0A1X7QZR1-F1
#
_entry.id   AF-A0A1X7QZR1-F1
#
_cell.length_a   1.000
_cell.length_b   1.000
_cell.length_c   1.000
_cell.angle_alpha   90.00
_cell.angle_beta   90.00
_cell.angle_gamma   90.00
#
_symmetry.space_group_name_H-M   'P 1'
#
loop_
_entity.id
_entity.type
_entity.pdbx_description
1 polymer ?
#
loop_
_entity_poly.entity_id
_entity_poly.type
_entity_poly.pdbx_seq_one_letter_code
_entity_poly.pdbx_strand_id
1 'polypeptide(L)'
;MGQKGSKIKITEQDRAVLQLKQSKDSIHKYTKRTSDLISHEKQELKILIQNNPQKYKENKKTRFILKRIHYQEHLLDQASDQLINLENMLSNIEFKLVEKQFFEGLQNGNKILTKLNKEFTNVDEVLDDVQEQIAYQDEINEALAQHVSGVNDYEDEIDKELEAMEKELLPHEELESNPVPNMPSVEKLPELNNSKPKIEDTTPVKKPIDEEQQRQEPALLA
;
A
#
# COMPACT_ATOMS: atom_id res chain seq x y z
N MET A 1 -2.51 -38.79 -9.69
CA MET A 1 -2.16 -37.80 -8.64
C MET A 1 -3.42 -37.05 -8.25
N GLY A 2 -4.14 -37.51 -7.23
CA GLY A 2 -5.38 -36.85 -6.78
C GLY A 2 -5.05 -35.65 -5.90
N GLN A 3 -5.48 -34.46 -6.32
CA GLN A 3 -5.46 -33.27 -5.46
C GLN A 3 -6.36 -33.55 -4.26
N LYS A 4 -5.75 -33.81 -3.10
CA LYS A 4 -6.49 -33.84 -1.83
C LYS A 4 -7.01 -32.42 -1.60
N GLY A 5 -8.33 -32.24 -1.71
CA GLY A 5 -8.98 -30.95 -1.50
C GLY A 5 -8.51 -30.33 -0.19
N SER A 6 -7.95 -29.12 -0.26
CA SER A 6 -7.54 -28.36 0.91
C SER A 6 -8.76 -28.14 1.79
N LYS A 7 -8.81 -28.79 2.96
CA LYS A 7 -9.86 -28.54 3.96
C LYS A 7 -9.77 -27.07 4.38
N ILE A 8 -10.82 -26.31 4.07
CA ILE A 8 -10.97 -24.91 4.50
C ILE A 8 -10.92 -24.92 6.04
N LYS A 9 -9.91 -24.27 6.61
CA LYS A 9 -9.79 -24.10 8.06
C LYS A 9 -10.68 -22.94 8.46
N ILE A 10 -11.80 -23.26 9.12
CA ILE A 10 -12.69 -22.25 9.68
C ILE A 10 -11.97 -21.60 10.87
N THR A 11 -11.75 -20.30 10.78
CA THR A 11 -11.08 -19.52 11.84
C THR A 11 -12.07 -19.16 12.95
N GLU A 12 -11.59 -18.83 14.15
CA GLU A 12 -12.47 -18.42 15.26
C GLU A 12 -13.27 -17.15 14.92
N GLN A 13 -12.68 -16.25 14.13
CA GLN A 13 -13.31 -15.05 13.61
C GLN A 13 -14.49 -15.38 12.69
N ASP A 14 -14.33 -16.38 11.81
CA ASP A 14 -15.40 -16.80 10.90
C ASP A 14 -16.60 -17.37 11.69
N ARG A 15 -16.34 -18.08 12.79
CA ARG A 15 -17.39 -18.58 13.70
C ARG A 15 -18.08 -17.44 14.41
N ALA A 16 -17.34 -16.43 14.88
CA ALA A 16 -17.90 -15.26 15.54
C ALA A 16 -18.80 -14.46 14.57
N VAL A 17 -18.34 -14.22 13.33
CA VAL A 17 -19.14 -13.56 12.29
C VAL A 17 -20.41 -14.35 11.98
N LEU A 18 -20.31 -15.68 11.90
CA LEU A 18 -21.48 -16.54 11.69
C LEU A 18 -22.49 -16.41 12.83
N GLN A 19 -22.04 -16.44 14.10
CA GLN A 19 -22.91 -16.29 15.27
C GLN A 19 -23.61 -14.92 15.30
N LEU A 20 -22.90 -13.84 14.96
CA LEU A 20 -23.48 -12.50 14.85
C LEU A 20 -24.55 -12.43 13.77
N LYS A 21 -24.28 -13.01 12.59
CA LYS A 21 -25.25 -13.07 11.49
C LYS A 21 -26.48 -13.90 11.86
N GLN A 22 -26.29 -15.05 12.51
CA GLN A 22 -27.40 -15.87 13.02
C GLN A 22 -28.25 -15.11 14.05
N SER A 23 -27.61 -14.32 14.91
CA SER A 23 -28.30 -13.50 15.91
C SER A 23 -29.11 -12.38 15.25
N LYS A 24 -28.53 -11.70 14.25
CA LYS A 24 -29.24 -10.70 13.41
C LYS A 24 -30.48 -11.30 12.73
N ASP A 25 -30.33 -12.46 12.10
CA ASP A 25 -31.45 -13.15 11.45
C ASP A 25 -32.53 -13.57 12.44
N SER A 26 -32.13 -14.00 13.64
CA SER A 26 -33.06 -14.41 14.69
C SER A 26 -33.86 -13.21 15.23
N ILE A 27 -33.19 -12.07 15.44
CA ILE A 27 -33.84 -10.82 15.83
C ILE A 27 -34.82 -10.39 14.72
N HIS A 28 -34.42 -10.43 13.45
CA HIS A 28 -35.31 -10.06 12.34
C HIS A 28 -36.55 -10.96 12.24
N LYS A 29 -36.40 -12.27 12.46
CA LYS A 29 -37.54 -13.20 12.54
C LYS A 29 -38.45 -12.88 13.72
N TYR A 30 -37.87 -12.54 14.87
CA TYR A 30 -38.62 -12.19 16.08
C TYR A 30 -39.38 -10.86 15.92
N THR A 31 -38.78 -9.84 15.32
CA THR A 31 -39.43 -8.55 15.06
C THR A 31 -40.60 -8.70 14.11
N LYS A 32 -40.43 -9.46 13.01
CA LYS A 32 -41.53 -9.76 12.07
C LYS A 32 -42.69 -10.47 12.76
N ARG A 33 -42.40 -11.54 13.52
CA ARG A 33 -43.42 -12.28 14.27
C ARG A 33 -44.14 -11.40 15.29
N THR A 34 -43.40 -10.52 15.97
CA THR A 34 -43.98 -9.60 16.96
C THR A 34 -44.85 -8.54 16.30
N SER A 35 -44.48 -8.04 15.11
CA SER A 35 -45.29 -7.11 14.32
C SER A 35 -46.62 -7.72 13.88
N ASP A 36 -46.60 -8.98 13.43
CA ASP A 36 -47.82 -9.73 13.08
C ASP A 36 -48.73 -9.91 14.31
N LEU A 37 -48.14 -10.24 15.48
CA LEU A 37 -48.87 -10.35 16.74
C LEU A 37 -49.51 -9.02 17.15
N ILE A 38 -48.75 -7.91 17.12
CA ILE A 38 -49.28 -6.57 17.42
C ILE A 38 -50.47 -6.25 16.49
N SER A 39 -50.37 -6.59 15.20
CA SER A 39 -51.45 -6.35 14.23
C SER A 39 -52.72 -7.11 14.59
N HIS A 40 -52.60 -8.40 14.96
CA HIS A 40 -53.72 -9.21 15.43
C HIS A 40 -54.32 -8.66 16.73
N GLU A 41 -53.49 -8.28 17.70
CA GLU A 41 -53.93 -7.72 18.97
C GLU A 41 -54.64 -6.35 18.80
N LYS A 42 -54.18 -5.52 17.85
CA LYS A 42 -54.84 -4.27 17.47
C LYS A 42 -56.22 -4.53 16.85
N GLN A 43 -56.38 -5.58 16.05
CA GLN A 43 -57.69 -6.00 15.53
C GLN A 43 -58.62 -6.51 16.64
N GLU A 44 -58.12 -7.35 17.55
CA GLU A 44 -58.87 -7.83 18.72
C GLU A 44 -59.34 -6.65 19.59
N LEU A 45 -58.45 -5.68 19.83
CA LEU A 45 -58.76 -4.46 20.56
C LEU A 45 -59.87 -3.64 19.88
N LYS A 46 -59.82 -3.51 18.55
CA LYS A 46 -60.85 -2.81 17.76
C LYS A 46 -62.22 -3.47 17.90
N ILE A 47 -62.28 -4.80 17.81
CA ILE A 47 -63.52 -5.58 17.99
C ILE A 47 -64.07 -5.39 19.41
N LEU A 48 -63.21 -5.44 20.44
CA LEU A 48 -63.63 -5.24 21.83
C LEU A 48 -64.20 -3.83 22.10
N ILE A 49 -63.64 -2.80 21.45
CA ILE A 49 -64.16 -1.43 21.52
C ILE A 49 -65.51 -1.32 20.81
N GLN A 50 -65.66 -1.93 19.63
CA GLN A 50 -66.92 -1.93 18.87
C GLN A 50 -68.06 -2.65 19.61
N ASN A 51 -67.77 -3.77 20.27
CA ASN A 51 -68.76 -4.53 21.02
C ASN A 51 -69.21 -3.83 22.32
N ASN A 52 -68.37 -2.96 22.91
CA ASN A 52 -68.67 -2.31 24.19
C ASN A 52 -68.26 -0.81 24.20
N PRO A 53 -68.89 0.04 23.38
CA PRO A 53 -68.45 1.43 23.16
C PRO A 53 -68.61 2.33 24.39
N GLN A 54 -69.47 1.99 25.34
CA GLN A 54 -69.72 2.80 26.55
C GLN A 54 -68.80 2.45 27.73
N LYS A 55 -68.29 1.20 27.81
CA LYS A 55 -67.50 0.70 28.96
C LYS A 55 -66.12 0.16 28.60
N TYR A 56 -65.64 0.37 27.37
CA TYR A 56 -64.33 -0.15 26.92
C TYR A 56 -63.17 0.30 27.83
N LYS A 57 -63.22 1.51 28.40
CA LYS A 57 -62.19 2.03 29.30
C LYS A 57 -62.16 1.36 30.67
N GLU A 58 -63.28 0.81 31.13
CA GLU A 58 -63.39 0.13 32.42
C GLU A 58 -63.17 -1.39 32.29
N ASN A 59 -63.27 -1.91 31.06
CA ASN A 59 -63.04 -3.32 30.79
C ASN A 59 -61.56 -3.69 31.02
N LYS A 60 -61.33 -4.59 31.99
CA LYS A 60 -60.02 -5.12 32.33
C LYS A 60 -59.31 -5.76 31.12
N LYS A 61 -60.05 -6.42 30.22
CA LYS A 61 -59.50 -7.07 29.02
C LYS A 61 -58.92 -6.05 28.04
N THR A 62 -59.65 -4.97 27.76
CA THR A 62 -59.20 -3.88 26.88
C THR A 62 -57.92 -3.24 27.41
N ARG A 63 -57.86 -2.94 28.72
CA ARG A 63 -56.66 -2.39 29.34
C ARG A 63 -55.47 -3.35 29.28
N PHE A 64 -55.72 -4.64 29.47
CA PHE A 64 -54.67 -5.66 29.41
C PHE A 64 -54.06 -5.75 28.01
N ILE A 65 -54.90 -5.83 26.96
CA ILE A 65 -54.43 -5.87 25.57
C ILE A 65 -53.64 -4.61 25.22
N LEU A 66 -54.12 -3.43 25.63
CA LEU A 66 -53.39 -2.18 25.39
C LEU A 66 -52.01 -2.17 26.07
N LYS A 67 -51.91 -2.63 27.32
CA LYS A 67 -50.62 -2.77 28.02
C LYS A 67 -49.70 -3.77 27.31
N ARG A 68 -50.25 -4.88 26.82
CA ARG A 68 -49.50 -5.91 26.11
C ARG A 68 -48.93 -5.39 24.79
N ILE A 69 -49.75 -4.67 24.01
CA ILE A 69 -49.30 -3.99 22.78
C ILE A 69 -48.16 -3.02 23.08
N HIS A 70 -48.31 -2.15 24.09
CA HIS A 70 -47.27 -1.19 24.46
C HIS A 70 -45.95 -1.85 24.86
N TYR A 71 -46.03 -2.97 25.58
CA TYR A 71 -44.86 -3.76 25.96
C TYR A 71 -44.19 -4.42 24.75
N GLN A 72 -44.98 -4.94 23.81
CA GLN A 72 -44.45 -5.51 22.56
C GLN A 72 -43.81 -4.44 21.67
N GLU A 73 -44.37 -3.24 21.60
CA GLU A 73 -43.77 -2.09 20.91
C GLU A 73 -42.43 -1.70 21.55
N HIS A 74 -42.37 -1.61 22.87
CA HIS A 74 -41.09 -1.38 23.58
C HIS A 74 -40.05 -2.48 23.31
N LEU A 75 -40.45 -3.75 23.26
CA LEU A 75 -39.55 -4.85 22.88
C LEU A 75 -39.05 -4.73 21.43
N LEU A 76 -39.88 -4.20 20.51
CA LEU A 76 -39.49 -3.94 19.13
C LEU A 76 -38.44 -2.81 19.04
N ASP A 77 -38.59 -1.77 19.86
CA ASP A 77 -37.61 -0.68 19.96
C ASP A 77 -36.28 -1.21 20.49
N GLN A 78 -36.29 -1.98 21.58
CA GLN A 78 -35.09 -2.63 22.10
C GLN A 78 -34.44 -3.58 21.07
N ALA A 79 -35.24 -4.33 20.31
CA ALA A 79 -34.72 -5.19 19.24
C ALA A 79 -34.05 -4.37 18.11
N SER A 80 -34.57 -3.17 17.81
CA SER A 80 -34.01 -2.26 16.82
C SER A 80 -32.66 -1.70 17.30
N ASP A 81 -32.55 -1.31 18.57
CA ASP A 81 -31.28 -0.88 19.18
C ASP A 81 -30.23 -2.01 19.14
N GLN A 82 -30.63 -3.23 19.47
CA GLN A 82 -29.73 -4.39 19.41
C GLN A 82 -29.30 -4.71 17.98
N LEU A 83 -30.17 -4.52 16.98
CA LEU A 83 -29.80 -4.69 15.58
C LEU A 83 -28.69 -3.72 15.17
N ILE A 84 -28.82 -2.44 15.56
CA ILE A 84 -27.80 -1.42 15.31
C ILE A 84 -26.48 -1.81 16.00
N ASN A 85 -26.53 -2.27 17.24
CA ASN A 85 -25.34 -2.72 17.98
C ASN A 85 -24.64 -3.91 17.29
N LEU A 86 -25.40 -4.88 16.77
CA LEU A 86 -24.85 -6.02 16.03
C LEU A 86 -24.22 -5.59 14.70
N GLU A 87 -24.82 -4.63 14.00
CA GLU A 87 -24.26 -4.08 12.76
C GLU A 87 -22.96 -3.32 13.02
N ASN A 88 -22.90 -2.54 14.09
CA ASN A 88 -21.68 -1.89 14.54
C ASN A 88 -20.59 -2.92 14.89
N MET A 89 -20.94 -4.00 15.60
CA MET A 89 -20.00 -5.06 15.93
C MET A 89 -19.47 -5.77 14.67
N LEU A 90 -20.32 -6.00 13.67
CA LEU A 90 -19.92 -6.60 12.40
C LEU A 90 -18.94 -5.68 11.65
N SER A 91 -19.28 -4.39 11.52
CA SER A 91 -18.42 -3.38 10.89
C SER A 91 -17.06 -3.29 11.59
N ASN A 92 -17.04 -3.32 12.92
CA ASN A 92 -15.80 -3.34 13.70
C ASN A 92 -14.94 -4.57 13.40
N ILE A 93 -15.54 -5.76 13.26
CA ILE A 93 -14.80 -6.99 12.92
C ILE A 93 -14.23 -6.89 11.49
N GLU A 94 -15.00 -6.36 10.55
CA GLU A 94 -14.54 -6.15 9.17
C GLU A 94 -13.38 -5.17 9.12
N PHE A 95 -13.46 -4.07 9.86
CA PHE A 95 -12.35 -3.12 10.00
C PHE A 95 -11.11 -3.78 10.60
N LYS A 96 -11.26 -4.60 11.66
CA LYS A 96 -10.14 -5.33 12.27
C LYS A 96 -9.50 -6.34 11.32
N LEU A 97 -10.27 -6.94 10.42
CA LEU A 97 -9.74 -7.83 9.39
C LEU A 97 -8.89 -7.07 8.38
N VAL A 98 -9.34 -5.90 7.94
CA VAL A 98 -8.57 -5.02 7.06
C VAL A 98 -7.30 -4.50 7.76
N GLU A 99 -7.40 -4.07 9.02
CA GLU A 99 -6.27 -3.62 9.83
C GLU A 99 -5.20 -4.72 9.95
N LYS A 100 -5.61 -5.97 10.17
CA LYS A 100 -4.70 -7.12 10.19
C LYS A 100 -4.00 -7.31 8.84
N GLN A 101 -4.74 -7.26 7.74
CA GLN A 101 -4.15 -7.37 6.39
C GLN A 101 -3.17 -6.24 6.09
N PHE A 102 -3.50 -5.02 6.51
CA PHE A 102 -2.61 -3.87 6.38
C PHE A 102 -1.30 -4.06 7.17
N PHE A 103 -1.40 -4.54 8.41
CA PHE A 103 -0.23 -4.82 9.23
C PHE A 103 0.64 -5.96 8.67
N GLU A 104 0.02 -7.03 8.16
CA GLU A 104 0.73 -8.10 7.45
C GLU A 104 1.44 -7.57 6.19
N GLY A 105 0.80 -6.65 5.46
CA GLY A 105 1.39 -5.94 4.33
C GLY A 105 2.61 -5.11 4.72
N LEU A 106 2.51 -4.32 5.79
CA LEU A 106 3.64 -3.55 6.34
C LEU A 106 4.78 -4.44 6.82
N GLN A 107 4.48 -5.56 7.50
CA GLN A 107 5.49 -6.52 7.92
C GLN A 107 6.21 -7.15 6.73
N ASN A 108 5.48 -7.51 5.68
CA ASN A 108 6.09 -8.07 4.48
C ASN A 108 6.93 -7.03 3.74
N GLY A 109 6.45 -5.78 3.65
CA GLY A 109 7.22 -4.66 3.12
C GLY A 109 8.51 -4.43 3.91
N ASN A 110 8.44 -4.41 5.25
CA ASN A 110 9.61 -4.26 6.11
C ASN A 110 10.61 -5.41 5.92
N LYS A 111 10.14 -6.67 5.84
CA LYS A 111 11.01 -7.83 5.55
C LYS A 111 11.72 -7.69 4.21
N ILE A 112 11.04 -7.18 3.17
CA ILE A 112 11.65 -6.94 1.85
C ILE A 112 12.68 -5.82 1.95
N LEU A 113 12.35 -4.71 2.63
CA LEU A 113 13.30 -3.61 2.86
C LEU A 113 14.54 -4.07 3.63
N THR A 114 14.40 -4.92 4.65
CA THR A 114 15.54 -5.48 5.38
C THR A 114 16.40 -6.37 4.48
N LYS A 115 15.78 -7.21 3.62
CA LYS A 115 16.52 -8.02 2.65
C LYS A 115 17.25 -7.15 1.64
N LEU A 116 16.57 -6.15 1.09
CA LEU A 116 17.14 -5.23 0.12
C LEU A 116 18.31 -4.45 0.71
N ASN A 117 18.16 -3.92 1.93
CA ASN A 117 19.24 -3.25 2.64
C ASN A 117 20.43 -4.20 2.84
N LYS A 118 20.20 -5.45 3.24
CA LYS A 118 21.27 -6.43 3.42
C LYS A 118 22.03 -6.72 2.12
N GLU A 119 21.34 -6.84 0.99
CA GLU A 119 22.01 -7.02 -0.32
C GLU A 119 22.85 -5.80 -0.68
N PHE A 120 22.37 -4.57 -0.43
CA PHE A 120 23.17 -3.36 -0.67
C PHE A 120 24.40 -3.29 0.23
N THR A 121 24.27 -3.61 1.52
CA THR A 121 25.42 -3.63 2.45
C THR A 121 26.46 -4.67 2.04
N ASN A 122 26.04 -5.85 1.58
CA ASN A 122 26.98 -6.86 1.08
C ASN A 122 27.70 -6.40 -0.21
N VAL A 123 27.05 -5.62 -1.07
CA VAL A 123 27.69 -5.07 -2.28
C VAL A 123 28.76 -4.04 -1.90
N ASP A 124 28.50 -3.21 -0.90
CA ASP A 124 29.49 -2.27 -0.37
C ASP A 124 30.69 -3.02 0.24
N GLU A 125 30.48 -4.10 0.98
CA GLU A 125 31.56 -4.97 1.49
C GLU A 125 32.37 -5.63 0.36
N VAL A 126 31.70 -6.16 -0.68
CA VAL A 126 32.41 -6.73 -1.85
C VAL A 126 33.15 -5.64 -2.64
N LEU A 127 32.62 -4.42 -2.70
CA LEU A 127 33.31 -3.30 -3.33
C LEU A 127 34.59 -2.92 -2.57
N ASP A 128 34.54 -2.90 -1.23
CA ASP A 128 35.71 -2.68 -0.39
C ASP A 128 36.73 -3.82 -0.56
N ASP A 129 36.31 -5.08 -0.56
CA ASP A 129 37.18 -6.25 -0.79
C ASP A 129 37.82 -6.20 -2.19
N VAL A 130 37.06 -5.80 -3.23
CA VAL A 130 37.57 -5.66 -4.60
C VAL A 130 38.56 -4.50 -4.69
N GLN A 131 38.30 -3.37 -4.01
CA GLN A 131 39.26 -2.27 -3.95
C GLN A 131 40.54 -2.66 -3.23
N GLU A 132 40.46 -3.40 -2.13
CA GLU A 132 41.64 -3.94 -1.41
C GLU A 132 42.41 -4.93 -2.30
N GLN A 133 41.71 -5.79 -3.04
CA GLN A 133 42.35 -6.73 -3.95
C GLN A 133 42.98 -6.07 -5.18
N ILE A 134 42.38 -5.00 -5.70
CA ILE A 134 42.97 -4.16 -6.75
C ILE A 134 44.24 -3.48 -6.19
N ALA A 135 44.17 -2.88 -5.00
CA ALA A 135 45.33 -2.26 -4.36
C ALA A 135 46.46 -3.26 -4.09
N TYR A 136 46.13 -4.49 -3.67
CA TYR A 136 47.10 -5.56 -3.50
C TYR A 136 47.72 -6.01 -4.83
N GLN A 137 46.94 -6.07 -5.92
CA GLN A 137 47.48 -6.34 -7.24
C GLN A 137 48.37 -5.22 -7.75
N ASP A 138 48.03 -3.97 -7.47
CA ASP A 138 48.87 -2.82 -7.82
C ASP A 138 50.17 -2.84 -7.00
N GLU A 139 50.13 -3.22 -5.72
CA GLU A 139 51.33 -3.43 -4.90
C GLU A 139 52.21 -4.57 -5.42
N ILE A 140 51.61 -5.69 -5.86
CA ILE A 140 52.35 -6.77 -6.53
C ILE A 140 52.96 -6.30 -7.85
N ASN A 141 52.20 -5.57 -8.66
CA ASN A 141 52.69 -5.04 -9.93
C ASN A 141 53.82 -4.04 -9.71
N GLU A 142 53.73 -3.17 -8.69
CA GLU A 142 54.79 -2.24 -8.30
C GLU A 142 56.02 -2.99 -7.77
N ALA A 143 55.83 -4.01 -6.92
CA ALA A 143 56.91 -4.84 -6.40
C ALA A 143 57.58 -5.66 -7.52
N LEU A 144 56.81 -6.21 -8.46
CA LEU A 144 57.32 -6.88 -9.66
C LEU A 144 58.04 -5.88 -10.56
N ALA A 145 57.49 -4.69 -10.80
CA ALA A 145 58.17 -3.65 -11.57
C ALA A 145 59.50 -3.21 -10.90
N GLN A 146 59.55 -3.13 -9.56
CA GLN A 146 60.79 -2.87 -8.82
C GLN A 146 61.79 -4.04 -8.89
N HIS A 147 61.35 -5.30 -8.90
CA HIS A 147 62.22 -6.47 -9.05
C HIS A 147 62.64 -6.73 -10.50
N VAL A 148 61.79 -6.40 -11.47
CA VAL A 148 62.00 -6.47 -12.92
C VAL A 148 62.73 -5.23 -13.44
N SER A 149 62.92 -4.19 -12.62
CA SER A 149 63.84 -3.09 -12.91
C SER A 149 65.31 -3.53 -13.07
N GLY A 150 65.64 -4.80 -12.79
CA GLY A 150 66.91 -5.44 -13.17
C GLY A 150 66.93 -6.09 -14.57
N VAL A 151 65.81 -6.06 -15.30
CA VAL A 151 65.55 -6.69 -16.62
C VAL A 151 65.23 -5.61 -17.68
N ASN A 152 65.66 -4.36 -17.44
CA ASN A 152 65.55 -3.26 -18.41
C ASN A 152 66.40 -3.48 -19.69
N ASP A 153 67.19 -4.55 -19.78
CA ASP A 153 67.99 -4.88 -20.98
C ASP A 153 67.15 -5.51 -22.11
N TYR A 154 65.91 -5.95 -21.83
CA TYR A 154 65.06 -6.60 -22.83
C TYR A 154 63.86 -5.77 -23.29
N GLU A 155 63.56 -4.64 -22.64
CA GLU A 155 62.47 -3.73 -23.06
C GLU A 155 62.69 -3.23 -24.49
N ASP A 156 63.93 -2.78 -24.81
CA ASP A 156 64.31 -2.35 -26.17
C ASP A 156 64.27 -3.48 -27.22
N GLU A 157 64.47 -4.74 -26.80
CA GLU A 157 64.41 -5.93 -27.66
C GLU A 157 62.96 -6.37 -27.89
N ILE A 158 62.13 -6.31 -26.85
CA ILE A 158 60.70 -6.61 -26.89
C ILE A 158 59.96 -5.57 -27.72
N ASP A 159 60.26 -4.29 -27.57
CA ASP A 159 59.68 -3.21 -28.40
C ASP A 159 59.98 -3.42 -29.89
N LYS A 160 61.20 -3.83 -30.23
CA LYS A 160 61.56 -4.21 -31.61
C LYS A 160 60.84 -5.45 -32.10
N GLU A 161 60.67 -6.46 -31.24
CA GLU A 161 59.96 -7.69 -31.61
C GLU A 161 58.46 -7.41 -31.82
N LEU A 162 57.86 -6.55 -30.99
CA LEU A 162 56.49 -6.04 -31.13
C LEU A 162 56.31 -5.23 -32.41
N GLU A 163 57.23 -4.30 -32.70
CA GLU A 163 57.21 -3.50 -33.92
C GLU A 163 57.41 -4.37 -35.18
N ALA A 164 58.24 -5.43 -35.08
CA ALA A 164 58.40 -6.42 -36.14
C ALA A 164 57.12 -7.26 -36.35
N MET A 165 56.45 -7.66 -35.27
CA MET A 165 55.18 -8.40 -35.31
C MET A 165 54.04 -7.52 -35.85
N GLU A 166 54.01 -6.24 -35.46
CA GLU A 166 53.09 -5.25 -36.00
C GLU A 166 53.30 -5.10 -37.50
N LYS A 167 54.54 -5.03 -37.97
CA LYS A 167 54.89 -4.95 -39.39
C LYS A 167 54.62 -6.24 -40.19
N GLU A 168 54.65 -7.40 -39.53
CA GLU A 168 54.28 -8.70 -40.12
C GLU A 168 52.76 -8.89 -40.20
N LEU A 169 52.02 -8.43 -39.19
CA LEU A 169 50.56 -8.51 -39.12
C LEU A 169 49.86 -7.38 -39.87
N LEU A 170 50.51 -6.21 -39.98
CA LEU A 170 50.08 -5.04 -40.73
C LEU A 170 51.18 -4.66 -41.74
N PRO A 171 51.24 -5.32 -42.91
CA PRO A 171 52.05 -4.81 -44.02
C PRO A 171 51.57 -3.38 -44.32
N HIS A 172 52.46 -2.41 -44.23
CA HIS A 172 52.19 -1.01 -44.58
C HIS A 172 51.61 -0.90 -46.00
N GLU A 173 50.30 -0.83 -46.09
CA GLU A 173 49.59 -0.24 -47.21
C GLU A 173 49.60 1.28 -46.99
N GLU A 174 50.79 1.89 -47.14
CA GLU A 174 50.87 3.35 -47.22
C GLU A 174 50.58 3.78 -48.67
N LEU A 175 49.39 4.37 -48.81
CA LEU A 175 49.02 5.44 -49.74
C LEU A 175 48.58 5.03 -51.15
N GLU A 176 47.30 4.64 -51.27
CA GLU A 176 46.45 5.26 -52.29
C GLU A 176 45.34 6.09 -51.64
N SER A 177 45.55 7.40 -51.66
CA SER A 177 44.46 8.37 -51.63
C SER A 177 43.58 8.16 -52.87
N ASN A 178 42.44 7.50 -52.73
CA ASN A 178 41.30 7.57 -53.65
C ASN A 178 40.00 7.14 -52.94
N PRO A 179 38.84 7.67 -53.36
CA PRO A 179 37.87 8.27 -52.47
C PRO A 179 36.94 7.26 -51.80
N VAL A 180 36.51 7.62 -50.59
CA VAL A 180 35.38 7.03 -49.86
C VAL A 180 34.20 6.83 -50.83
N PRO A 181 33.64 5.61 -50.96
CA PRO A 181 32.37 5.44 -51.65
C PRO A 181 31.32 6.28 -50.94
N ASN A 182 30.68 7.16 -51.69
CA ASN A 182 29.62 8.05 -51.21
C ASN A 182 28.47 7.19 -50.63
N MET A 183 28.48 6.98 -49.30
CA MET A 183 27.30 6.52 -48.58
C MET A 183 26.24 7.62 -48.73
N PRO A 184 25.00 7.29 -49.12
CA PRO A 184 23.98 8.30 -49.35
C PRO A 184 23.77 9.15 -48.09
N SER A 185 23.97 10.45 -48.26
CA SER A 185 23.67 11.50 -47.29
C SER A 185 22.26 11.30 -46.72
N VAL A 186 22.17 11.16 -45.40
CA VAL A 186 20.90 11.16 -44.66
C VAL A 186 20.45 12.62 -44.50
N GLU A 187 20.13 13.26 -45.62
CA GLU A 187 19.68 14.67 -45.67
C GLU A 187 18.15 14.81 -45.66
N LYS A 188 17.42 13.75 -45.31
CA LYS A 188 15.95 13.79 -45.15
C LYS A 188 15.47 12.88 -44.01
N LEU A 189 15.86 13.19 -42.79
CA LEU A 189 15.07 12.83 -41.60
C LEU A 189 14.60 14.13 -40.94
N PRO A 190 13.28 14.29 -40.70
CA PRO A 190 12.77 15.51 -40.08
C PRO A 190 13.31 15.65 -38.65
N GLU A 191 13.78 16.86 -38.33
CA GLU A 191 14.27 17.25 -37.01
C GLU A 191 13.17 17.05 -35.96
N LEU A 192 13.35 16.05 -35.07
CA LEU A 192 12.59 15.99 -33.83
C LEU A 192 13.26 16.93 -32.82
N ASN A 193 12.67 18.11 -32.75
CA ASN A 193 12.77 19.15 -31.74
C ASN A 193 13.37 18.70 -30.38
N ASN A 194 14.63 19.10 -30.13
CA ASN A 194 15.24 19.08 -28.80
C ASN A 194 14.67 20.22 -27.94
N SER A 195 13.50 20.01 -27.35
CA SER A 195 13.00 20.85 -26.25
C SER A 195 13.56 20.35 -24.92
N LYS A 196 14.70 20.91 -24.50
CA LYS A 196 15.06 20.96 -23.08
C LYS A 196 13.93 21.65 -22.32
N PRO A 197 13.45 21.14 -21.17
CA PRO A 197 12.57 21.90 -20.31
C PRO A 197 13.36 23.07 -19.74
N LYS A 198 12.95 24.28 -20.12
CA LYS A 198 13.43 25.53 -19.56
C LYS A 198 12.78 25.69 -18.19
N ILE A 199 13.59 25.56 -17.14
CA ILE A 199 13.27 26.09 -15.81
C ILE A 199 13.26 27.61 -16.00
N GLU A 200 12.06 28.21 -16.03
CA GLU A 200 11.92 29.66 -15.99
C GLU A 200 11.71 30.09 -14.54
N ASP A 201 12.67 30.88 -14.08
CA ASP A 201 12.63 31.68 -12.88
C ASP A 201 11.35 32.52 -12.82
N THR A 202 10.56 32.32 -11.76
CA THR A 202 9.71 33.38 -11.22
C THR A 202 10.08 33.58 -9.76
N THR A 203 10.97 34.55 -9.54
CA THR A 203 11.21 35.17 -8.24
C THR A 203 10.06 36.11 -7.85
N PRO A 204 9.95 36.47 -6.56
CA PRO A 204 8.68 36.70 -5.87
C PRO A 204 8.22 38.16 -5.92
N VAL A 205 6.92 38.37 -6.12
CA VAL A 205 6.28 39.69 -5.92
C VAL A 205 5.57 39.70 -4.57
N LYS A 206 6.17 40.42 -3.62
CA LYS A 206 5.53 40.95 -2.40
C LYS A 206 4.71 42.19 -2.74
N LYS A 207 3.55 42.35 -2.07
CA LYS A 207 2.99 43.56 -1.42
C LYS A 207 1.47 43.37 -1.22
N PRO A 208 0.81 44.10 -0.31
CA PRO A 208 1.19 44.47 1.05
C PRO A 208 0.10 44.04 2.06
N ILE A 209 0.50 43.84 3.32
CA ILE A 209 -0.42 43.74 4.46
C ILE A 209 -0.39 45.11 5.12
N ASP A 210 -1.51 45.82 5.10
CA ASP A 210 -1.70 47.02 5.92
C ASP A 210 -1.94 46.60 7.37
N GLU A 211 -1.02 47.03 8.24
CA GLU A 211 -1.22 47.16 9.66
C GLU A 211 -2.17 48.32 9.96
N GLU A 212 -3.09 48.13 10.89
CA GLU A 212 -3.49 49.05 11.97
C GLU A 212 -4.76 48.45 12.61
N GLN A 213 -4.96 48.32 13.91
CA GLN A 213 -4.18 48.67 15.08
C GLN A 213 -4.94 48.07 16.27
N GLN A 214 -4.20 47.83 17.35
CA GLN A 214 -4.62 48.04 18.74
C GLN A 214 -5.44 46.97 19.51
N ARG A 215 -4.81 46.62 20.66
CA ARG A 215 -5.35 46.20 21.96
C ARG A 215 -5.63 44.70 22.08
N GLN A 216 -5.18 43.98 23.11
CA GLN A 216 -4.52 44.31 24.37
C GLN A 216 -4.04 42.96 24.94
N GLU A 217 -2.78 42.85 25.35
CA GLU A 217 -2.46 42.02 26.52
C GLU A 217 -3.02 42.72 27.77
N PRO A 218 -3.39 42.02 28.87
CA PRO A 218 -2.36 41.31 29.64
C PRO A 218 -2.77 40.04 30.42
N ALA A 219 -1.76 39.20 30.59
CA ALA A 219 -1.28 38.62 31.85
C ALA A 219 -2.00 37.43 32.54
N LEU A 220 -1.11 36.69 33.21
CA LEU A 220 -1.24 35.77 34.35
C LEU A 220 -1.38 34.28 33.97
N LEU A 221 -0.29 33.51 34.03
CA LEU A 221 0.35 32.95 35.23
C LEU A 221 -0.50 31.82 35.84
N ALA A 222 -0.12 30.57 35.52
CA ALA A 222 -0.28 29.38 36.36
C ALA A 222 0.63 28.27 35.80
#